data_AF-A0A8T4QPR0-F1
#
_entry.id   AF-A0A8T4QPR0-F1
#
_cell.length_a   1.000
_cell.length_b   1.000
_cell.length_c   1.000
_cell.angle_alpha   90.00
_cell.angle_beta   90.00
_cell.angle_gamma   90.00
#
_symmetry.space_group_name_H-M   'P 1'
#
loop_
_entity.id
_entity.type
_entity.pdbx_description
1 polymer ?
#
loop_
_entity_poly.entity_id
_entity_poly.type
_entity_poly.pdbx_seq_one_letter_code
_entity_poly.pdbx_strand_id
1 'polypeptide(L)'
;MGKKVTGINAAKKLKSRRKKARWQKKWYKRRILNLKAKSDPLRGAHQAKGIVLEKFQREAKQPNSAMRKCVKVQLIKNGKQIGVFAPGNNAIKMINEHDEVIVECIGGKMGRAKGDLAGIRWQVIKVNDQSLNALVRGKIEKGRR
;
A
#
# COMPACT_ATOMS: atom_id res chain seq x y z
N MET A 1 28.60 -7.45 -25.23
CA MET A 1 27.56 -8.48 -24.94
C MET A 1 28.02 -9.80 -25.53
N GLY A 2 28.34 -10.83 -24.74
CA GLY A 2 28.93 -12.08 -25.29
C GLY A 2 28.03 -12.77 -26.32
N LYS A 3 28.59 -13.06 -27.50
CA LYS A 3 27.89 -13.72 -28.64
C LYS A 3 27.16 -14.96 -28.14
N LYS A 4 25.92 -15.15 -28.60
CA LYS A 4 25.13 -16.37 -28.31
C LYS A 4 25.58 -17.47 -29.26
N VAL A 5 25.48 -18.72 -28.82
CA VAL A 5 25.66 -19.87 -29.72
C VAL A 5 24.52 -19.88 -30.75
N THR A 6 24.87 -20.07 -32.02
CA THR A 6 23.93 -20.02 -33.16
C THR A 6 23.79 -21.36 -33.90
N GLY A 7 24.51 -22.40 -33.47
CA GLY A 7 24.43 -23.73 -34.10
C GLY A 7 23.06 -24.39 -33.96
N ILE A 8 22.69 -25.20 -34.95
CA ILE A 8 21.38 -25.85 -35.08
C ILE A 8 21.00 -26.72 -33.87
N ASN A 9 21.99 -27.37 -33.24
CA ASN A 9 21.81 -28.23 -32.05
C ASN A 9 22.07 -27.52 -30.70
N ALA A 10 22.04 -26.17 -30.65
CA ALA A 10 22.39 -25.40 -29.45
C ALA A 10 21.22 -25.09 -28.49
N ALA A 11 20.02 -25.63 -28.73
CA ALA A 11 18.79 -25.28 -28.01
C ALA A 11 18.88 -25.44 -26.49
N LYS A 12 19.44 -26.56 -25.99
CA LYS A 12 19.60 -26.83 -24.54
C LYS A 12 20.44 -25.76 -23.85
N LYS A 13 21.54 -25.34 -24.48
CA LYS A 13 22.46 -24.30 -23.98
C LYS A 13 21.77 -22.94 -23.96
N LEU A 14 21.01 -22.58 -25.00
CA LEU A 14 20.24 -21.34 -25.06
C LEU A 14 19.14 -21.29 -23.98
N LYS A 15 18.41 -22.40 -23.77
CA LYS A 15 17.36 -22.51 -22.74
C LYS A 15 17.92 -22.36 -21.33
N SER A 16 19.03 -23.05 -21.03
CA SER A 16 19.72 -22.95 -19.72
C SER A 16 20.23 -21.52 -19.46
N ARG A 17 20.89 -20.90 -20.46
CA ARG A 17 21.33 -19.51 -20.39
C ARG A 17 20.16 -18.55 -20.12
N ARG A 18 19.03 -18.72 -20.83
CA ARG A 18 17.83 -17.90 -20.61
C ARG A 18 17.25 -18.13 -19.21
N LYS A 19 17.22 -19.36 -18.70
CA LYS A 19 16.77 -19.68 -17.33
C LYS A 19 17.61 -18.92 -16.29
N LYS A 20 18.94 -18.95 -16.40
CA LYS A 20 19.85 -18.19 -15.51
C LYS A 20 19.63 -16.68 -15.62
N ALA A 21 19.57 -16.15 -16.84
CA ALA A 21 19.32 -14.71 -17.06
C ALA A 21 17.92 -14.26 -16.59
N ARG A 22 16.91 -15.13 -16.63
CA ARG A 22 15.55 -14.83 -16.16
C ARG A 22 15.53 -14.54 -14.65
N TRP A 23 16.36 -15.22 -13.87
CA TRP A 23 16.50 -14.98 -12.43
C TRP A 23 17.13 -13.63 -12.07
N GLN A 24 17.93 -13.05 -12.96
CA GLN A 24 18.46 -11.68 -12.77
C GLN A 24 17.36 -10.61 -12.93
N LYS A 25 16.22 -10.94 -13.57
CA LYS A 25 15.10 -10.01 -13.70
C LYS A 25 14.35 -9.88 -12.37
N LYS A 26 14.39 -8.67 -11.78
CA LYS A 26 13.70 -8.32 -10.52
C LYS A 26 12.23 -8.76 -10.49
N TRP A 27 11.45 -8.45 -11.54
CA TRP A 27 10.02 -8.80 -11.59
C TRP A 27 9.76 -10.30 -11.60
N TYR A 28 10.60 -11.05 -12.31
CA TYR A 28 10.50 -12.50 -12.35
C TYR A 28 10.79 -13.11 -10.97
N LYS A 29 11.88 -12.68 -10.31
CA LYS A 29 12.22 -13.12 -8.95
C LYS A 29 11.09 -12.80 -7.96
N ARG A 30 10.56 -11.57 -8.00
CA ARG A 30 9.45 -11.13 -7.12
C ARG A 30 8.19 -11.98 -7.30
N ARG A 31 7.86 -12.32 -8.54
CA ARG A 31 6.66 -13.11 -8.87
C ARG A 31 6.82 -14.58 -8.45
N ILE A 32 7.91 -15.24 -8.85
CA ILE A 32 8.10 -16.67 -8.58
C ILE A 32 8.28 -16.95 -7.08
N LEU A 33 8.99 -16.09 -6.35
CA LEU A 33 9.18 -16.26 -4.91
C LEU A 33 8.01 -15.71 -4.08
N ASN A 34 6.97 -15.18 -4.73
CA ASN A 34 5.81 -14.53 -4.12
C ASN A 34 6.18 -13.52 -3.02
N LEU A 35 7.23 -12.72 -3.26
CA LEU A 35 7.82 -11.84 -2.23
C LEU A 35 6.84 -10.75 -1.76
N LYS A 36 5.94 -10.31 -2.65
CA LYS A 36 4.94 -9.29 -2.31
C LYS A 36 3.99 -9.82 -1.24
N ALA A 37 3.37 -10.98 -1.44
CA ALA A 37 2.38 -11.51 -0.51
C ALA A 37 2.98 -11.79 0.88
N LYS A 38 4.24 -12.22 0.94
CA LYS A 38 4.96 -12.47 2.21
C LYS A 38 5.27 -11.19 2.99
N SER A 39 5.67 -10.12 2.31
CA SER A 39 6.13 -8.89 2.96
C SER A 39 5.02 -7.85 3.19
N ASP A 40 3.98 -7.87 2.37
CA ASP A 40 2.88 -6.90 2.42
C ASP A 40 1.98 -7.16 3.64
N PRO A 41 1.74 -6.15 4.50
CA PRO A 41 0.71 -6.22 5.54
C PRO A 41 -0.67 -6.59 5.00
N LEU A 42 -0.99 -6.22 3.76
CA LEU A 42 -2.26 -6.62 3.13
C LEU A 42 -2.22 -8.02 2.52
N ARG A 43 -1.11 -8.76 2.61
CA ARG A 43 -0.93 -10.10 2.01
C ARG A 43 -1.32 -10.15 0.52
N GLY A 44 -1.15 -9.04 -0.21
CA GLY A 44 -1.50 -8.94 -1.64
C GLY A 44 -2.94 -8.53 -1.95
N ALA A 45 -3.82 -8.39 -0.95
CA ALA A 45 -5.17 -7.88 -1.14
C ALA A 45 -5.19 -6.39 -1.50
N HIS A 46 -6.22 -5.97 -2.23
CA HIS A 46 -6.40 -4.57 -2.65
C HIS A 46 -6.87 -3.67 -1.50
N GLN A 47 -7.75 -4.19 -0.66
CA GLN A 47 -8.32 -3.51 0.50
C GLN A 47 -8.22 -4.40 1.75
N ALA A 48 -8.31 -3.77 2.93
CA ALA A 48 -8.51 -4.49 4.19
C ALA A 48 -9.31 -3.64 5.17
N LYS A 49 -9.98 -4.34 6.09
CA LYS A 49 -10.59 -3.75 7.27
C LYS A 49 -9.56 -3.66 8.40
N GLY A 50 -9.63 -2.58 9.18
CA GLY A 50 -8.83 -2.39 10.38
C GLY A 50 -9.55 -1.53 11.40
N ILE A 51 -9.02 -1.54 12.63
CA ILE A 51 -9.52 -0.76 13.76
C ILE A 51 -8.53 0.36 14.03
N VAL A 52 -9.04 1.56 14.26
CA VAL A 52 -8.23 2.73 14.61
C VAL A 52 -7.70 2.61 16.04
N LEU A 53 -6.40 2.80 16.21
CA LEU A 53 -5.75 2.84 17.52
C LEU A 53 -5.57 4.28 18.01
N GLU A 54 -4.86 5.10 17.24
CA GLU A 54 -4.51 6.47 17.62
C GLU A 54 -4.44 7.37 16.39
N LYS A 55 -4.68 8.67 16.61
CA LYS A 55 -4.46 9.73 15.61
C LYS A 55 -3.04 10.24 15.76
N PHE A 56 -2.31 10.36 14.66
CA PHE A 56 -0.96 10.93 14.67
C PHE A 56 -0.72 11.83 13.46
N GLN A 57 0.35 12.61 13.50
CA GLN A 57 0.73 13.48 12.39
C GLN A 57 2.14 13.14 11.92
N ARG A 58 2.38 13.29 10.62
CA ARG A 58 3.70 13.14 10.01
C ARG A 58 4.08 14.38 9.25
N GLU A 59 5.30 14.84 9.48
CA GLU A 59 5.86 15.93 8.72
C GLU A 59 6.02 15.53 7.25
N ALA A 60 5.70 16.47 6.36
CA ALA A 60 5.95 16.34 4.93
C ALA A 60 7.45 16.28 4.66
N LYS A 61 7.84 15.57 3.61
CA LYS A 61 9.22 15.63 3.12
C LYS A 61 9.51 17.03 2.57
N GLN A 62 10.71 17.51 2.87
CA GLN A 62 11.32 18.68 2.22
C GLN A 62 11.19 18.56 0.70
N PRO A 63 10.87 19.64 -0.04
CA PRO A 63 10.87 21.06 0.35
C PRO A 63 9.55 21.60 0.94
N ASN A 64 8.56 20.75 1.16
CA ASN A 64 7.25 21.19 1.64
C ASN A 64 7.21 21.29 3.17
N SER A 65 6.47 22.27 3.69
CA SER A 65 6.17 22.43 5.11
C SER A 65 4.69 22.14 5.39
N ALA A 66 4.39 20.93 5.88
CA ALA A 66 3.03 20.57 6.26
C ALA A 66 2.99 19.40 7.25
N MET A 67 2.00 19.40 8.14
CA MET A 67 1.68 18.27 9.01
C MET A 67 0.57 17.42 8.39
N ARG A 68 0.94 16.24 7.91
CA ARG A 68 0.01 15.28 7.28
C ARG A 68 -0.71 14.49 8.37
N LYS A 69 -2.04 14.63 8.40
CA LYS A 69 -2.91 13.95 9.37
C LYS A 69 -3.08 12.49 9.01
N CYS A 70 -2.73 11.61 9.94
CA CYS A 70 -2.66 10.17 9.75
C CYS A 70 -3.27 9.44 10.94
N VAL A 71 -3.49 8.14 10.76
CA VAL A 71 -4.14 7.28 11.74
C VAL A 71 -3.38 5.97 11.81
N LYS A 72 -3.10 5.48 13.02
CA LYS A 72 -2.52 4.15 13.21
C LYS A 72 -3.67 3.16 13.25
N VAL A 73 -3.61 2.17 12.38
CA VAL A 73 -4.68 1.18 12.17
C VAL A 73 -4.14 -0.21 12.41
N GLN A 74 -4.83 -0.99 13.23
CA GLN A 74 -4.58 -2.42 13.37
C GLN A 74 -5.45 -3.19 12.39
N LEU A 75 -4.83 -3.97 11.50
CA LEU A 75 -5.55 -4.79 10.54
C LEU A 75 -6.20 -5.99 11.25
N ILE A 76 -7.51 -6.18 11.08
CA ILE A 76 -8.26 -7.27 11.74
C ILE A 76 -7.72 -8.64 11.30
N LYS A 77 -7.38 -8.79 10.02
CA LYS A 77 -6.98 -10.08 9.44
C LYS A 77 -5.66 -10.66 9.96
N ASN A 78 -4.77 -9.83 10.50
CA ASN A 78 -3.42 -10.28 10.88
C ASN A 78 -2.84 -9.56 12.10
N GLY A 79 -3.60 -8.68 12.75
CA GLY A 79 -3.18 -7.91 13.93
C GLY A 79 -2.04 -6.91 13.67
N LYS A 80 -1.55 -6.76 12.42
CA LYS A 80 -0.43 -5.87 12.12
C LYS A 80 -0.88 -4.42 12.17
N GLN A 81 -0.06 -3.58 12.79
CA GLN A 81 -0.28 -2.14 12.84
C GLN A 81 0.34 -1.48 11.61
N ILE A 82 -0.40 -0.56 10.99
CA ILE A 82 0.05 0.24 9.85
C ILE A 82 -0.31 1.71 10.05
N GLY A 83 0.51 2.60 9.48
CA GLY A 83 0.18 4.02 9.37
C GLY A 83 -0.63 4.28 8.11
N VAL A 84 -1.75 4.99 8.24
CA VAL A 84 -2.70 5.26 7.16
C VAL A 84 -2.96 6.75 7.06
N PHE A 85 -2.97 7.29 5.84
CA PHE A 85 -3.29 8.68 5.59
C PHE A 85 -4.81 8.90 5.57
N ALA A 86 -5.28 10.02 6.13
CA ALA A 86 -6.68 10.44 6.07
C ALA A 86 -6.86 11.49 4.95
N PRO A 87 -7.36 11.10 3.75
CA PRO A 87 -7.51 12.03 2.64
C PRO A 87 -8.72 12.96 2.82
N GLY A 88 -8.56 14.22 2.40
CA GLY A 88 -9.61 15.24 2.45
C GLY A 88 -9.40 16.26 3.56
N ASN A 89 -9.96 17.46 3.38
CA ASN A 89 -9.91 18.49 4.42
C ASN A 89 -10.79 18.06 5.61
N ASN A 90 -10.31 18.25 6.83
CA ASN A 90 -11.00 17.86 8.07
C ASN A 90 -11.43 16.39 8.19
N ALA A 91 -10.96 15.49 7.31
CA ALA A 91 -11.26 14.06 7.36
C ALA A 91 -10.91 13.41 8.70
N ILE A 92 -9.88 13.90 9.38
CA ILE A 92 -9.46 13.42 10.71
C ILE A 92 -10.52 13.61 11.80
N LYS A 93 -11.45 14.56 11.61
CA LYS A 93 -12.55 14.80 12.57
C LYS A 93 -13.61 13.72 12.47
N MET A 94 -13.75 13.09 11.29
CA MET A 94 -14.74 12.03 11.04
C MET A 94 -14.29 10.67 11.56
N ILE A 95 -12.99 10.48 11.75
CA ILE A 95 -12.40 9.23 12.25
C ILE A 95 -12.19 9.37 13.75
N ASN A 96 -12.68 8.44 14.55
CA ASN A 96 -12.45 8.34 15.99
C ASN A 96 -11.58 7.12 16.32
N GLU A 97 -11.11 7.07 17.56
CA GLU A 97 -10.45 5.88 18.09
C GLU A 97 -11.45 4.72 18.15
N HIS A 98 -10.98 3.51 17.91
CA HIS A 98 -11.78 2.28 17.83
C HIS A 98 -12.77 2.18 16.66
N ASP A 99 -12.89 3.19 15.79
CA ASP A 99 -13.69 3.09 14.57
C ASP A 99 -13.16 1.98 13.64
N GLU A 100 -14.09 1.35 12.92
CA GLU A 100 -13.75 0.47 11.82
C GLU A 100 -13.45 1.28 10.56
N VAL A 101 -12.30 1.01 9.95
CA VAL A 101 -11.87 1.67 8.70
C VAL A 101 -11.53 0.66 7.63
N ILE A 102 -11.85 1.03 6.38
CA ILE A 102 -11.36 0.30 5.20
C ILE A 102 -10.19 1.07 4.61
N VAL A 103 -9.07 0.35 4.46
CA VAL A 103 -7.81 0.88 3.99
C VAL A 103 -7.47 0.33 2.60
N GLU A 104 -6.84 1.16 1.78
CA GLU A 104 -6.26 0.76 0.50
C GLU A 104 -4.86 1.32 0.30
N CYS A 105 -4.17 0.82 -0.72
CA CYS A 105 -2.92 1.43 -1.18
C CYS A 105 -3.19 2.83 -1.76
N ILE A 106 -2.37 3.80 -1.38
CA ILE A 106 -2.47 5.20 -1.85
C ILE A 106 -2.13 5.40 -3.35
N GLY A 107 -1.61 4.36 -4.01
CA GLY A 107 -1.24 4.40 -5.42
C GLY A 107 0.15 4.97 -5.74
N GLY A 108 1.09 4.97 -4.78
CA GLY A 108 2.46 5.42 -5.03
C GLY A 108 3.29 4.47 -5.93
N LYS A 109 4.43 4.96 -6.44
CA LYS A 109 5.30 4.22 -7.37
C LYS A 109 5.69 2.84 -6.82
N MET A 110 5.34 1.77 -7.54
CA MET A 110 5.56 0.38 -7.14
C MET A 110 4.94 -0.02 -5.78
N GLY A 111 3.83 0.62 -5.36
CA GLY A 111 3.17 0.35 -4.07
C GLY A 111 3.92 0.92 -2.87
N ARG A 112 4.68 2.00 -3.09
CA ARG A 112 5.36 2.77 -2.04
C ARG A 112 4.52 3.98 -1.63
N ALA A 113 5.07 4.80 -0.74
CA ALA A 113 4.47 6.06 -0.36
C ALA A 113 4.32 6.99 -1.58
N LYS A 114 3.35 7.90 -1.50
CA LYS A 114 3.01 8.84 -2.58
C LYS A 114 3.41 10.26 -2.19
N GLY A 115 4.05 10.97 -3.11
CA GLY A 115 4.42 12.37 -2.93
C GLY A 115 5.35 12.59 -1.72
N ASP A 116 4.97 13.57 -0.91
CA ASP A 116 5.67 14.05 0.28
C ASP A 116 5.36 13.24 1.55
N LEU A 117 4.46 12.25 1.49
CA LEU A 117 4.13 11.38 2.63
C LEU A 117 5.32 10.46 2.95
N ALA A 118 5.95 10.66 4.10
CA ALA A 118 7.06 9.82 4.55
C ALA A 118 6.56 8.50 5.16
N GLY A 119 6.91 7.37 4.54
CA GLY A 119 6.68 6.02 5.09
C GLY A 119 5.23 5.51 5.01
N ILE A 120 4.27 6.35 4.62
CA ILE A 120 2.85 6.00 4.58
C ILE A 120 2.46 5.53 3.17
N ARG A 121 2.00 4.28 3.09
CA ARG A 121 1.66 3.61 1.83
C ARG A 121 0.15 3.42 1.60
N TRP A 122 -0.64 3.69 2.63
CA TRP A 122 -2.08 3.41 2.64
C TRP A 122 -2.88 4.66 2.95
N GLN A 123 -4.14 4.67 2.50
CA GLN A 123 -5.11 5.70 2.80
C GLN A 123 -6.45 5.10 3.25
N VAL A 124 -7.24 5.89 3.98
CA VAL A 124 -8.62 5.52 4.38
C VAL A 124 -9.59 5.82 3.24
N ILE A 125 -10.48 4.87 2.93
CA ILE A 125 -11.61 5.07 1.99
C ILE A 125 -12.93 5.21 2.71
N LYS A 126 -13.15 4.36 3.72
CA LYS A 126 -14.42 4.24 4.44
C LYS A 126 -14.19 4.22 5.94
N VAL A 127 -15.16 4.74 6.67
CA VAL A 127 -15.25 4.75 8.13
C VAL A 127 -16.64 4.22 8.47
N ASN A 128 -16.74 3.20 9.31
CA ASN A 128 -18.00 2.55 9.72
C ASN A 128 -18.89 2.21 8.51
N ASP A 129 -18.31 1.58 7.49
CA ASP A 129 -18.90 1.22 6.18
C ASP A 129 -19.39 2.40 5.31
N GLN A 130 -19.30 3.64 5.79
CA GLN A 130 -19.64 4.85 5.04
C GLN A 130 -18.42 5.42 4.29
N SER A 131 -18.63 6.01 3.12
CA SER A 131 -17.54 6.63 2.34
C SER A 131 -17.00 7.88 3.03
N LEU A 132 -15.68 7.93 3.27
CA LEU A 132 -15.01 9.10 3.84
C LEU A 132 -15.21 10.35 2.98
N ASN A 133 -15.18 10.22 1.66
CA ASN A 133 -15.39 11.35 0.75
C ASN A 133 -16.83 11.91 0.86
N ALA A 134 -17.82 11.04 1.09
CA ALA A 134 -19.20 11.49 1.29
C ALA A 134 -19.38 12.20 2.64
N LEU A 135 -18.74 11.69 3.70
CA LEU A 135 -18.70 12.31 5.03
C LEU A 135 -18.01 13.68 5.00
N VAL A 136 -16.84 13.77 4.36
CA VAL A 136 -16.06 15.02 4.25
C VAL A 136 -16.83 16.10 3.48
N ARG A 137 -17.57 15.71 2.44
CA ARG A 137 -18.41 16.63 1.66
C ARG A 137 -19.74 16.97 2.36
N GLY A 138 -20.04 16.36 3.51
CA GLY A 138 -21.31 16.56 4.22
C GLY A 138 -22.54 16.01 3.49
N LYS A 139 -22.37 15.10 2.52
CA LYS A 139 -23.51 14.47 1.83
C LYS A 139 -24.23 13.45 2.71
N ILE A 140 -23.51 12.90 3.68
CA ILE A 140 -23.97 11.86 4.59
C ILE A 140 -23.47 12.26 5.98
N GLU A 141 -24.30 12.04 6.99
CA GLU A 141 -23.89 12.18 8.38
C GLU A 141 -23.31 10.87 8.91
N LYS A 142 -22.34 10.98 9.82
CA LYS A 142 -21.72 9.80 10.42
C LYS A 142 -22.77 9.03 11.22
N GLY A 143 -23.03 7.79 10.82
CA GLY A 143 -23.93 6.91 11.56
C GLY A 143 -23.34 6.63 12.95
N ARG A 144 -24.16 6.75 14.00
CA ARG A 144 -23.80 6.25 15.32
C ARG A 144 -23.83 4.73 15.27
N ARG A 145 -22.69 4.11 15.53
CA ARG A 145 -22.53 2.66 15.63
C ARG A 145 -21.75 2.36 16.89
#